data_AF-A0A9D4IU99-F1
#
_entry.id   AF-A0A9D4IU99-F1
#
_cell.length_a   1.000
_cell.length_b   1.000
_cell.length_c   1.000
_cell.angle_alpha   90.00
_cell.angle_beta   90.00
_cell.angle_gamma   90.00
#
_symmetry.space_group_name_H-M   'P 1'
#
loop_
_entity.id
_entity.type
_entity.pdbx_description
1 polymer ?
#
loop_
_entity_poly.entity_id
_entity_poly.type
_entity_poly.pdbx_seq_one_letter_code
_entity_poly.pdbx_strand_id
1 'polypeptide(L)'
;MKRDAEISKEMMEESKRADENERRKEVERHQEQIYYQQDLERQLEDQELRKQNAYEELLKEKLMIDEIVKKIYEEDRSERVMVLKKQQATKEYIEDFNTAREHLKNLERRRMEDENESIRRFAQMQSRRDEDNLAKNTAIEESRAHVQKLLGEEISRQAAEKEELENILLELNLEEDAERERIKERELMELRIRRRLDMQSQRATQMQIQAIRKADEEKEHEQLKRDMLAKFAADDKIEQLNAQRRRMKQMEHKRAVEELMEKRKREFAATKEAELKELRENENFEALRMQIVEEERQKLLQEHVNRLIGYLPKGVIRNEDDLKGLSPEVQEAYQKRVLNPFTDEAFDN
;
A
#
# COMPACT_ATOMS: atom_id res chain seq x y z
N MET A 1 69.86 152.99 -179.36
CA MET A 1 68.42 152.65 -179.19
C MET A 1 68.04 151.26 -179.75
N LYS A 2 68.95 150.26 -179.81
CA LYS A 2 68.57 148.86 -180.12
C LYS A 2 68.85 147.88 -178.97
N ARG A 3 69.68 148.24 -177.98
CA ARG A 3 69.96 147.42 -176.79
C ARG A 3 68.91 147.55 -175.68
N ASP A 4 68.31 148.72 -175.51
CA ASP A 4 67.32 148.96 -174.43
C ASP A 4 65.98 148.24 -174.68
N ALA A 5 65.67 147.89 -175.94
CA ALA A 5 64.45 147.16 -176.31
C ALA A 5 64.55 145.64 -176.07
N GLU A 6 65.74 145.06 -176.06
CA GLU A 6 65.95 143.64 -175.75
C GLU A 6 65.87 143.39 -174.24
N ILE A 7 66.46 144.27 -173.43
CA ILE A 7 66.43 144.17 -171.95
C ILE A 7 65.00 144.26 -171.41
N SER A 8 64.16 145.13 -172.00
CA SER A 8 62.74 145.25 -171.60
C SER A 8 61.90 144.03 -171.98
N LYS A 9 62.31 143.25 -172.99
CA LYS A 9 61.64 142.01 -173.37
C LYS A 9 62.00 140.86 -172.43
N GLU A 10 63.28 140.76 -172.06
CA GLU A 10 63.75 139.73 -171.12
C GLU A 10 63.15 139.89 -169.71
N MET A 11 63.05 141.12 -169.17
CA MET A 11 62.38 141.34 -167.88
C MET A 11 60.89 140.98 -167.89
N MET A 12 60.20 141.21 -169.03
CA MET A 12 58.79 140.85 -169.17
C MET A 12 58.60 139.34 -169.29
N GLU A 13 59.55 138.63 -169.90
CA GLU A 13 59.58 137.16 -169.94
C GLU A 13 59.94 136.55 -168.57
N GLU A 14 60.86 137.14 -167.81
CA GLU A 14 61.18 136.70 -166.44
C GLU A 14 60.01 136.93 -165.47
N SER A 15 59.33 138.08 -165.54
CA SER A 15 58.13 138.34 -164.74
C SER A 15 57.02 137.34 -165.05
N LYS A 16 56.82 137.00 -166.34
CA LYS A 16 55.85 135.96 -166.73
C LYS A 16 56.25 134.57 -166.21
N ARG A 17 57.54 134.23 -166.23
CA ARG A 17 58.03 132.96 -165.64
C ARG A 17 57.88 132.95 -164.12
N ALA A 18 58.06 134.08 -163.44
CA ALA A 18 57.84 134.22 -162.00
C ALA A 18 56.35 134.05 -161.65
N ASP A 19 55.45 134.72 -162.37
CA ASP A 19 54.00 134.59 -162.20
C ASP A 19 53.51 133.15 -162.47
N GLU A 20 54.05 132.49 -163.50
CA GLU A 20 53.73 131.08 -163.79
C GLU A 20 54.24 130.15 -162.69
N ASN A 21 55.41 130.40 -162.10
CA ASN A 21 55.93 129.63 -160.97
C ASN A 21 55.16 129.87 -159.67
N GLU A 22 54.73 131.10 -159.39
CA GLU A 22 53.86 131.40 -158.25
C GLU A 22 52.51 130.69 -158.40
N ARG A 23 51.91 130.73 -159.60
CA ARG A 23 50.69 129.98 -159.90
C ARG A 23 50.88 128.48 -159.71
N ARG A 24 52.00 127.91 -160.16
CA ARG A 24 52.29 126.47 -159.93
C ARG A 24 52.39 126.14 -158.44
N LYS A 25 53.10 126.94 -157.66
CA LYS A 25 53.21 126.76 -156.20
C LYS A 25 51.87 126.96 -155.47
N GLU A 26 51.00 127.83 -155.97
CA GLU A 26 49.63 127.96 -155.46
C GLU A 26 48.77 126.74 -155.80
N VAL A 27 48.88 126.20 -157.01
CA VAL A 27 48.21 124.95 -157.38
C VAL A 27 48.73 123.78 -156.54
N GLU A 28 50.04 123.67 -156.30
CA GLU A 28 50.63 122.64 -155.44
C GLU A 28 50.15 122.77 -153.99
N ARG A 29 50.15 123.98 -153.42
CA ARG A 29 49.61 124.23 -152.07
C ARG A 29 48.12 123.91 -151.97
N HIS A 30 47.34 124.24 -153.00
CA HIS A 30 45.92 123.91 -153.07
C HIS A 30 45.70 122.39 -153.20
N GLN A 31 46.53 121.69 -153.95
CA GLN A 31 46.51 120.23 -154.04
C GLN A 31 46.87 119.58 -152.70
N GLU A 32 47.94 120.03 -152.03
CA GLU A 32 48.32 119.56 -150.69
C GLU A 32 47.21 119.81 -149.66
N GLN A 33 46.53 120.96 -149.75
CA GLN A 33 45.38 121.27 -148.90
C GLN A 33 44.19 120.35 -149.18
N ILE A 34 43.91 120.00 -150.44
CA ILE A 34 42.89 119.01 -150.79
C ILE A 34 43.26 117.63 -150.25
N TYR A 35 44.51 117.19 -150.42
CA TYR A 35 44.97 115.90 -149.89
C TYR A 35 44.88 115.84 -148.37
N TYR A 36 45.27 116.90 -147.67
CA TYR A 36 45.14 117.00 -146.22
C TYR A 36 43.67 116.99 -145.77
N GLN A 37 42.79 117.67 -146.51
CA GLN A 37 41.35 117.64 -146.24
C GLN A 37 40.77 116.24 -146.45
N GLN A 38 41.16 115.53 -147.52
CA GLN A 38 40.76 114.15 -147.78
C GLN A 38 41.25 113.18 -146.69
N ASP A 39 42.47 113.36 -146.19
CA ASP A 39 43.01 112.54 -145.10
C ASP A 39 42.28 112.80 -143.77
N LEU A 40 41.90 114.06 -143.49
CA LEU A 40 41.08 114.40 -142.33
C LEU A 40 39.66 113.81 -142.43
N GLU A 41 39.03 113.89 -143.61
CA GLU A 41 37.73 113.28 -143.88
C GLU A 41 37.80 111.76 -143.66
N ARG A 42 38.84 111.10 -144.17
CA ARG A 42 39.07 109.67 -143.95
C ARG A 42 39.29 109.31 -142.48
N GLN A 43 40.00 110.14 -141.71
CA GLN A 43 40.16 109.93 -140.26
C GLN A 43 38.84 110.08 -139.51
N LEU A 44 37.98 111.01 -139.93
CA LEU A 44 36.64 111.16 -139.37
C LEU A 44 35.76 109.96 -139.71
N GLU A 45 35.77 109.50 -140.95
CA GLU A 45 35.08 108.27 -141.39
C GLU A 45 35.55 107.04 -140.59
N ASP A 46 36.86 106.86 -140.42
CA ASP A 46 37.42 105.77 -139.62
C ASP A 46 37.00 105.86 -138.14
N GLN A 47 36.92 107.08 -137.57
CA GLN A 47 36.43 107.29 -136.21
C GLN A 47 34.93 106.99 -136.09
N GLU A 48 34.12 107.38 -137.07
CA GLU A 48 32.69 107.07 -137.11
C GLU A 48 32.45 105.57 -137.25
N LEU A 49 33.20 104.90 -138.12
CA LEU A 49 33.14 103.45 -138.29
C LEU A 49 33.54 102.71 -137.01
N ARG A 50 34.58 103.16 -136.30
CA ARG A 50 34.96 102.61 -134.99
C ARG A 50 33.86 102.80 -133.94
N LYS A 51 33.19 103.95 -133.93
CA LYS A 51 32.04 104.20 -133.03
C LYS A 51 30.86 103.29 -133.37
N GLN A 52 30.58 103.07 -134.65
CA GLN A 52 29.54 102.15 -135.11
C GLN A 52 29.86 100.71 -134.69
N ASN A 53 31.07 100.23 -134.94
CA ASN A 53 31.51 98.90 -134.54
C ASN A 53 31.44 98.71 -133.01
N ALA A 54 31.90 99.68 -132.22
CA ALA A 54 31.80 99.63 -130.76
C ALA A 54 30.35 99.62 -130.26
N TYR A 55 29.45 100.36 -130.93
CA TYR A 55 28.03 100.34 -130.62
C TYR A 55 27.37 98.99 -130.97
N GLU A 56 27.74 98.39 -132.10
CA GLU A 56 27.28 97.04 -132.47
C GLU A 56 27.79 95.98 -131.48
N GLU A 57 29.04 96.07 -131.04
CA GLU A 57 29.59 95.20 -130.00
C GLU A 57 28.85 95.37 -128.68
N LEU A 58 28.62 96.60 -128.23
CA LEU A 58 27.83 96.89 -127.03
C LEU A 58 26.40 96.30 -127.13
N LEU A 59 25.77 96.41 -128.29
CA LEU A 59 24.42 95.88 -128.49
C LEU A 59 24.43 94.34 -128.43
N LYS A 60 25.44 93.69 -129.01
CA LYS A 60 25.64 92.24 -128.92
C LYS A 60 25.90 91.80 -127.47
N GLU A 61 26.76 92.50 -126.74
CA GLU A 61 27.03 92.23 -125.32
C GLU A 61 25.77 92.41 -124.46
N LYS A 62 25.01 93.48 -124.70
CA LYS A 62 23.76 93.75 -123.96
C LYS A 62 22.72 92.65 -124.22
N LEU A 63 22.56 92.20 -125.46
CA LEU A 63 21.69 91.07 -125.79
C LEU A 63 22.15 89.77 -125.11
N MET A 64 23.46 89.50 -125.11
CA MET A 64 24.03 88.33 -124.44
C MET A 64 23.81 88.38 -122.92
N ILE A 65 23.98 89.54 -122.30
CA ILE A 65 23.71 89.75 -120.86
C ILE A 65 22.21 89.57 -120.57
N ASP A 66 21.33 90.16 -121.39
CA ASP A 66 19.87 90.01 -121.26
C ASP A 66 19.47 88.52 -121.34
N GLU A 67 20.09 87.74 -122.23
CA GLU A 67 19.88 86.29 -122.34
C GLU A 67 20.40 85.51 -121.12
N ILE A 68 21.57 85.85 -120.60
CA ILE A 68 22.14 85.23 -119.38
C ILE A 68 21.22 85.50 -118.18
N VAL A 69 20.80 86.75 -118.00
CA VAL A 69 19.89 87.15 -116.91
C VAL A 69 18.56 86.40 -117.03
N LYS A 70 18.02 86.29 -118.25
CA LYS A 70 16.80 85.52 -118.50
C LYS A 70 16.96 84.04 -118.12
N LYS A 71 18.08 83.41 -118.49
CA LYS A 71 18.38 82.02 -118.11
C LYS A 71 18.50 81.85 -116.59
N ILE A 72 19.18 82.77 -115.89
CA ILE A 72 19.27 82.73 -114.41
C ILE A 72 17.88 82.81 -113.78
N TYR A 73 17.01 83.71 -114.24
CA TYR A 73 15.64 83.80 -113.70
C TYR A 73 14.79 82.55 -114.01
N GLU A 74 14.97 81.94 -115.18
CA GLU A 74 14.29 80.70 -115.55
C GLU A 74 14.78 79.50 -114.73
N GLU A 75 16.10 79.41 -114.49
CA GLU A 75 16.73 78.42 -113.62
C GLU A 75 16.27 78.60 -112.17
N ASP A 76 16.36 79.80 -111.60
CA ASP A 76 15.89 80.12 -110.24
C ASP A 76 14.40 79.79 -110.07
N ARG A 77 13.56 80.10 -111.07
CA ARG A 77 12.14 79.77 -111.05
C ARG A 77 11.93 78.26 -111.06
N SER A 78 12.67 77.54 -111.92
CA SER A 78 12.59 76.09 -112.03
C SER A 78 13.05 75.40 -110.75
N GLU A 79 14.13 75.86 -110.13
CA GLU A 79 14.62 75.38 -108.84
C GLU A 79 13.60 75.58 -107.74
N ARG A 80 13.00 76.78 -107.63
CA ARG A 80 11.93 77.04 -106.65
C ARG A 80 10.74 76.11 -106.82
N VAL A 81 10.29 75.89 -108.05
CA VAL A 81 9.20 74.95 -108.35
C VAL A 81 9.60 73.52 -107.96
N MET A 82 10.83 73.09 -108.23
CA MET A 82 11.33 71.76 -107.86
C MET A 82 11.43 71.58 -106.34
N VAL A 83 11.90 72.59 -105.61
CA VAL A 83 11.94 72.58 -104.14
C VAL A 83 10.51 72.48 -103.58
N LEU A 84 9.56 73.26 -104.10
CA LEU A 84 8.16 73.18 -103.68
C LEU A 84 7.55 71.81 -103.97
N LYS A 85 7.81 71.21 -105.14
CA LYS A 85 7.35 69.85 -105.46
C LYS A 85 7.93 68.80 -104.52
N LYS A 86 9.23 68.90 -104.19
CA LYS A 86 9.87 68.01 -103.21
C LYS A 86 9.24 68.17 -101.83
N GLN A 87 8.99 69.41 -101.39
CA GLN A 87 8.31 69.69 -100.12
C GLN A 87 6.89 69.12 -100.10
N GLN A 88 6.11 69.30 -101.17
CA GLN A 88 4.76 68.74 -101.29
C GLN A 88 4.79 67.21 -101.23
N ALA A 89 5.66 66.56 -102.01
CA ALA A 89 5.81 65.11 -101.95
C ALA A 89 6.19 64.63 -100.55
N THR A 90 7.14 65.28 -99.86
CA THR A 90 7.48 64.90 -98.49
C THR A 90 6.32 65.08 -97.51
N LYS A 91 5.48 66.10 -97.68
CA LYS A 91 4.28 66.30 -96.86
C LYS A 91 3.26 65.20 -97.09
N GLU A 92 2.96 64.87 -98.34
CA GLU A 92 2.05 63.78 -98.71
C GLU A 92 2.54 62.45 -98.11
N TYR A 93 3.83 62.13 -98.23
CA TYR A 93 4.39 60.93 -97.60
C TYR A 93 4.26 60.92 -96.06
N ILE A 94 4.41 62.07 -95.40
CA ILE A 94 4.23 62.18 -93.95
C ILE A 94 2.76 61.97 -93.57
N GLU A 95 1.83 62.52 -94.33
CA GLU A 95 0.38 62.37 -94.12
C GLU A 95 -0.05 60.90 -94.31
N ASP A 96 0.37 60.26 -95.39
CA ASP A 96 0.11 58.84 -95.65
C ASP A 96 0.72 57.95 -94.56
N PHE A 97 1.93 58.25 -94.10
CA PHE A 97 2.56 57.51 -93.00
C PHE A 97 1.78 57.66 -91.69
N ASN A 98 1.33 58.87 -91.37
CA ASN A 98 0.57 59.14 -90.16
C ASN A 98 -0.81 58.46 -90.18
N THR A 99 -1.51 58.52 -91.31
CA THR A 99 -2.82 57.85 -91.46
C THR A 99 -2.69 56.33 -91.38
N ALA A 100 -1.68 55.75 -92.04
CA ALA A 100 -1.39 54.31 -91.94
C ALA A 100 -1.03 53.90 -90.50
N ARG A 101 -0.21 54.71 -89.81
CA ARG A 101 0.15 54.47 -88.40
C ARG A 101 -1.06 54.55 -87.48
N GLU A 102 -1.95 55.52 -87.68
CA GLU A 102 -3.17 55.67 -86.90
C GLU A 102 -4.13 54.49 -87.13
N HIS A 103 -4.28 54.05 -88.38
CA HIS A 103 -5.06 52.86 -88.71
C HIS A 103 -4.51 51.61 -88.01
N LEU A 104 -3.19 51.39 -88.03
CA LEU A 104 -2.54 50.27 -87.33
C LEU A 104 -2.79 50.35 -85.82
N LYS A 105 -2.61 51.53 -85.21
CA LYS A 105 -2.87 51.74 -83.78
C LYS A 105 -4.33 51.42 -83.42
N ASN A 106 -5.28 51.84 -84.25
CA ASN A 106 -6.69 51.56 -84.04
C ASN A 106 -7.02 50.06 -84.19
N LEU A 107 -6.39 49.38 -85.15
CA LEU A 107 -6.56 47.93 -85.35
C LEU A 107 -5.99 47.15 -84.16
N GLU A 108 -4.81 47.51 -83.68
CA GLU A 108 -4.20 46.91 -82.48
C GLU A 108 -5.06 47.16 -81.24
N ARG A 109 -5.57 48.38 -81.05
CA ARG A 109 -6.47 48.69 -79.93
C ARG A 109 -7.71 47.80 -79.95
N ARG A 110 -8.35 47.62 -81.12
CA ARG A 110 -9.51 46.73 -81.25
C ARG A 110 -9.18 45.28 -80.92
N ARG A 111 -8.06 44.75 -81.42
CA ARG A 111 -7.59 43.40 -81.08
C ARG A 111 -7.37 43.23 -79.58
N MET A 112 -6.73 44.22 -78.94
CA MET A 112 -6.54 44.21 -77.49
C MET A 112 -7.86 44.28 -76.72
N GLU A 113 -8.83 45.07 -77.19
CA GLU A 113 -10.17 45.14 -76.60
C GLU A 113 -10.90 43.79 -76.70
N ASP A 114 -10.88 43.14 -77.86
CA ASP A 114 -11.48 41.82 -78.10
C ASP A 114 -10.81 40.71 -77.25
N GLU A 115 -9.49 40.73 -77.15
CA GLU A 115 -8.72 39.82 -76.28
C GLU A 115 -9.06 40.07 -74.81
N ASN A 116 -9.12 41.33 -74.38
CA ASN A 116 -9.49 41.69 -73.01
C ASN A 116 -10.94 41.31 -72.67
N GLU A 117 -11.87 41.39 -73.62
CA GLU A 117 -13.23 40.87 -73.44
C GLU A 117 -13.22 39.35 -73.28
N SER A 118 -12.45 38.65 -74.10
CA SER A 118 -12.33 37.18 -74.04
C SER A 118 -11.74 36.73 -72.71
N ILE A 119 -10.70 37.42 -72.22
CA ILE A 119 -10.10 37.20 -70.90
C ILE A 119 -11.12 37.45 -69.79
N ARG A 120 -11.90 38.54 -69.86
CA ARG A 120 -12.94 38.83 -68.86
C ARG A 120 -14.02 37.77 -68.82
N ARG A 121 -14.50 37.29 -69.98
CA ARG A 121 -15.50 36.20 -70.04
C ARG A 121 -14.93 34.90 -69.47
N PHE A 122 -13.68 34.58 -69.76
CA PHE A 122 -13.02 33.40 -69.20
C PHE A 122 -12.86 33.50 -67.68
N ALA A 123 -12.42 34.65 -67.17
CA ALA A 123 -12.31 34.89 -65.72
C ALA A 123 -13.66 34.74 -65.02
N GLN A 124 -14.75 35.30 -65.59
CA GLN A 124 -16.10 35.14 -65.05
C GLN A 124 -16.56 33.68 -65.04
N MET A 125 -16.27 32.92 -66.11
CA MET A 125 -16.59 31.49 -66.16
C MET A 125 -15.82 30.71 -65.08
N GLN A 126 -14.56 31.04 -64.87
CA GLN A 126 -13.73 30.41 -63.84
C GLN A 126 -14.26 30.72 -62.44
N SER A 127 -14.55 31.99 -62.13
CA SER A 127 -15.15 32.36 -60.84
C SER A 127 -16.47 31.61 -60.57
N ARG A 128 -17.35 31.49 -61.57
CA ARG A 128 -18.59 30.70 -61.42
C ARG A 128 -18.33 29.23 -61.14
N ARG A 129 -17.34 28.62 -61.81
CA ARG A 129 -16.97 27.22 -61.52
C ARG A 129 -16.41 27.08 -60.10
N ASP A 130 -15.61 28.03 -59.66
CA ASP A 130 -15.05 28.02 -58.31
C ASP A 130 -16.14 28.20 -57.24
N GLU A 131 -17.10 29.10 -57.49
CA GLU A 131 -18.31 29.28 -56.65
C GLU A 131 -19.16 28.00 -56.59
N ASP A 132 -19.42 27.35 -57.74
CA ASP A 132 -20.17 26.09 -57.79
C ASP A 132 -19.45 24.95 -57.05
N ASN A 133 -18.12 24.88 -57.17
CA ASN A 133 -17.31 23.90 -56.46
C ASN A 133 -17.31 24.18 -54.96
N LEU A 134 -17.22 25.43 -54.54
CA LEU A 134 -17.31 25.83 -53.14
C LEU A 134 -18.68 25.49 -52.57
N ALA A 135 -19.77 25.75 -53.30
CA ALA A 135 -21.13 25.40 -52.90
C ALA A 135 -21.32 23.87 -52.75
N LYS A 136 -20.74 23.07 -53.65
CA LYS A 136 -20.75 21.59 -53.52
C LYS A 136 -19.94 21.12 -52.31
N ASN A 137 -18.75 21.69 -52.10
CA ASN A 137 -17.89 21.31 -50.98
C ASN A 137 -18.54 21.67 -49.64
N THR A 138 -19.11 22.86 -49.52
CA THR A 138 -19.84 23.28 -48.31
C THR A 138 -21.04 22.37 -48.03
N ALA A 139 -21.84 22.01 -49.03
CA ALA A 139 -22.94 21.05 -48.85
C ALA A 139 -22.44 19.66 -48.40
N ILE A 140 -21.30 19.19 -48.93
CA ILE A 140 -20.67 17.94 -48.48
C ILE A 140 -20.19 18.07 -47.03
N GLU A 141 -19.57 19.18 -46.66
CA GLU A 141 -19.13 19.44 -45.28
C GLU A 141 -20.29 19.51 -44.30
N GLU A 142 -21.40 20.17 -44.65
CA GLU A 142 -22.61 20.23 -43.84
C GLU A 142 -23.22 18.83 -43.63
N SER A 143 -23.33 18.02 -44.69
CA SER A 143 -23.82 16.65 -44.57
C SER A 143 -22.89 15.76 -43.71
N ARG A 144 -21.57 15.92 -43.84
CA ARG A 144 -20.58 15.23 -43.00
C ARG A 144 -20.68 15.66 -41.54
N ALA A 145 -20.82 16.97 -41.28
CA ALA A 145 -20.98 17.50 -39.93
C ALA A 145 -22.27 17.00 -39.28
N HIS A 146 -23.37 16.89 -40.05
CA HIS A 146 -24.61 16.31 -39.56
C HIS A 146 -24.44 14.83 -39.17
N VAL A 147 -23.81 14.02 -40.04
CA VAL A 147 -23.53 12.61 -39.74
C VAL A 147 -22.60 12.48 -38.54
N GLN A 148 -21.56 13.32 -38.43
CA GLN A 148 -20.64 13.32 -37.30
C GLN A 148 -21.36 13.64 -35.99
N LYS A 149 -22.30 14.59 -36.00
CA LYS A 149 -23.12 14.92 -34.83
C LYS A 149 -23.97 13.72 -34.39
N LEU A 150 -24.67 13.06 -35.32
CA LEU A 150 -25.47 11.88 -35.02
C LEU A 150 -24.62 10.73 -34.46
N LEU A 151 -23.43 10.49 -35.04
CA LEU A 151 -22.48 9.50 -34.53
C LEU A 151 -21.98 9.87 -33.14
N GLY A 152 -21.71 11.14 -32.88
CA GLY A 152 -21.32 11.63 -31.57
C GLY A 152 -22.40 11.38 -30.51
N GLU A 153 -23.65 11.70 -30.82
CA GLU A 153 -24.80 11.45 -29.95
C GLU A 153 -24.98 9.94 -29.66
N GLU A 154 -24.84 9.09 -30.67
CA GLU A 154 -24.94 7.63 -30.52
C GLU A 154 -23.80 7.07 -29.65
N ILE A 155 -22.56 7.53 -29.84
CA ILE A 155 -21.41 7.13 -29.02
C ILE A 155 -21.62 7.57 -27.57
N SER A 156 -22.10 8.80 -27.34
CA SER A 156 -22.41 9.28 -26.00
C SER A 156 -23.51 8.46 -25.33
N ARG A 157 -24.56 8.07 -26.06
CA ARG A 157 -25.61 7.19 -25.54
C ARG A 157 -25.05 5.82 -25.15
N GLN A 158 -24.26 5.20 -26.03
CA GLN A 158 -23.64 3.91 -25.75
C GLN A 158 -22.65 3.96 -24.58
N ALA A 159 -21.94 5.07 -24.40
CA ALA A 159 -21.06 5.27 -23.25
C ALA A 159 -21.86 5.37 -21.94
N ALA A 160 -22.95 6.14 -21.94
CA ALA A 160 -23.84 6.24 -20.78
C ALA A 160 -24.47 4.88 -20.42
N GLU A 161 -24.96 4.12 -21.41
CA GLU A 161 -25.50 2.77 -21.21
C GLU A 161 -24.46 1.82 -20.58
N LYS A 162 -23.19 1.92 -21.00
CA LYS A 162 -22.09 1.13 -20.40
C LYS A 162 -21.80 1.55 -18.97
N GLU A 163 -21.75 2.85 -18.70
CA GLU A 163 -21.53 3.38 -17.35
C GLU A 163 -22.66 2.95 -16.39
N GLU A 164 -23.92 3.01 -16.82
CA GLU A 164 -25.05 2.51 -16.05
C GLU A 164 -24.91 1.01 -15.74
N LEU A 165 -24.50 0.20 -16.72
CA LEU A 165 -24.28 -1.23 -16.52
C LEU A 165 -23.10 -1.52 -15.58
N GLU A 166 -22.01 -0.77 -15.70
CA GLU A 166 -20.86 -0.86 -14.79
C GLU A 166 -21.26 -0.49 -13.36
N ASN A 167 -22.08 0.54 -13.17
CA ASN A 167 -22.61 0.92 -11.87
C ASN A 167 -23.47 -0.19 -11.26
N ILE A 168 -24.38 -0.78 -12.04
CA ILE A 168 -25.21 -1.91 -11.58
C ILE A 168 -24.34 -3.11 -11.19
N LEU A 169 -23.29 -3.42 -11.96
CA LEU A 169 -22.37 -4.50 -11.64
C LEU A 169 -21.59 -4.23 -10.34
N LEU A 170 -21.16 -2.98 -10.13
CA LEU A 170 -20.50 -2.57 -8.88
C LEU A 170 -21.44 -2.69 -7.68
N GLU A 171 -22.68 -2.23 -7.81
CA GLU A 171 -23.71 -2.38 -6.77
C GLU A 171 -23.96 -3.84 -6.42
N LEU A 172 -24.14 -4.70 -7.44
CA LEU A 172 -24.32 -6.15 -7.23
C LEU A 172 -23.11 -6.77 -6.52
N ASN A 173 -21.89 -6.40 -6.91
CA ASN A 173 -20.68 -6.94 -6.28
C ASN A 173 -20.58 -6.55 -4.79
N LEU A 174 -20.93 -5.31 -4.47
CA LEU A 174 -20.98 -4.82 -3.08
C LEU A 174 -22.05 -5.56 -2.26
N GLU A 175 -23.22 -5.83 -2.85
CA GLU A 175 -24.26 -6.62 -2.20
C GLU A 175 -23.82 -8.08 -1.97
N GLU A 176 -23.17 -8.71 -2.95
CA GLU A 176 -22.60 -10.05 -2.82
C GLU A 176 -21.55 -10.12 -1.70
N ASP A 177 -20.67 -9.12 -1.61
CA ASP A 177 -19.71 -8.98 -0.51
C ASP A 177 -20.39 -8.84 0.85
N ALA A 178 -21.41 -7.98 0.93
CA ALA A 178 -22.16 -7.79 2.16
C ALA A 178 -22.88 -9.09 2.60
N GLU A 179 -23.48 -9.84 1.68
CA GLU A 179 -24.08 -11.14 1.98
C GLU A 179 -23.03 -12.17 2.42
N ARG A 180 -21.85 -12.20 1.79
CA ARG A 180 -20.73 -13.04 2.22
C ARG A 180 -20.32 -12.74 3.66
N GLU A 181 -20.22 -11.48 4.04
CA GLU A 181 -19.92 -11.10 5.42
C GLU A 181 -21.05 -11.49 6.39
N ARG A 182 -22.32 -11.30 6.02
CA ARG A 182 -23.46 -11.77 6.84
C ARG A 182 -23.43 -13.28 7.06
N ILE A 183 -23.07 -14.07 6.05
CA ILE A 183 -22.93 -15.53 6.17
C ILE A 183 -21.80 -15.86 7.16
N LYS A 184 -20.62 -15.23 7.02
CA LYS A 184 -19.50 -15.43 7.96
C LYS A 184 -19.89 -15.07 9.40
N GLU A 185 -20.62 -13.97 9.61
CA GLU A 185 -21.11 -13.58 10.93
C GLU A 185 -22.05 -14.63 11.52
N ARG A 186 -22.98 -15.17 10.71
CA ARG A 186 -23.88 -16.25 11.12
C ARG A 186 -23.11 -17.52 11.49
N GLU A 187 -22.13 -17.92 10.68
CA GLU A 187 -21.27 -19.09 10.96
C GLU A 187 -20.47 -18.92 12.25
N LEU A 188 -19.88 -17.74 12.47
CA LEU A 188 -19.17 -17.42 13.72
C LEU A 188 -20.10 -17.45 14.93
N MET A 189 -21.32 -16.93 14.79
CA MET A 189 -22.34 -16.99 15.84
C MET A 189 -22.76 -18.43 16.13
N GLU A 190 -22.99 -19.23 15.10
CA GLU A 190 -23.33 -20.65 15.24
C GLU A 190 -22.20 -21.43 15.93
N LEU A 191 -20.94 -21.22 15.52
CA LEU A 191 -19.78 -21.85 16.15
C LEU A 191 -19.67 -21.48 17.63
N ARG A 192 -19.94 -20.21 17.98
CA ARG A 192 -19.95 -19.74 19.37
C ARG A 192 -21.05 -20.45 20.18
N ILE A 193 -22.25 -20.60 19.61
CA ILE A 193 -23.36 -21.31 20.24
C ILE A 193 -23.01 -22.80 20.43
N ARG A 194 -22.50 -23.47 19.39
CA ARG A 194 -22.07 -24.87 19.45
C ARG A 194 -21.02 -25.09 20.54
N ARG A 195 -19.95 -24.28 20.57
CA ARG A 195 -18.93 -24.35 21.64
C ARG A 195 -19.52 -24.17 23.04
N ARG A 196 -20.47 -23.25 23.20
CA ARG A 196 -21.15 -23.04 24.50
C ARG A 196 -21.97 -24.27 24.91
N LEU A 197 -22.70 -24.87 23.97
CA LEU A 197 -23.48 -26.09 24.20
C LEU A 197 -22.58 -27.28 24.52
N ASP A 198 -21.45 -27.43 23.81
CA ASP A 198 -20.46 -28.48 24.06
C ASP A 198 -19.89 -28.35 25.48
N MET A 199 -19.51 -27.14 25.89
CA MET A 199 -19.04 -26.89 27.26
C MET A 199 -20.10 -27.20 28.32
N GLN A 200 -21.37 -26.86 28.06
CA GLN A 200 -22.47 -27.21 28.97
C GLN A 200 -22.70 -28.72 29.05
N SER A 201 -22.67 -29.41 27.90
CA SER A 201 -22.78 -30.86 27.81
C SER A 201 -21.63 -31.56 28.55
N GLN A 202 -20.38 -31.13 28.33
CA GLN A 202 -19.20 -31.64 29.04
C GLN A 202 -19.28 -31.42 30.55
N ARG A 203 -19.76 -30.25 31.00
CA ARG A 203 -19.99 -30.00 32.43
C ARG A 203 -21.05 -30.93 33.00
N ALA A 204 -22.15 -31.15 32.27
CA ALA A 204 -23.22 -32.05 32.71
C ALA A 204 -22.72 -33.50 32.82
N THR A 205 -21.97 -33.99 31.83
CA THR A 205 -21.37 -35.35 31.88
C THR A 205 -20.35 -35.46 33.01
N GLN A 206 -19.52 -34.44 33.25
CA GLN A 206 -18.58 -34.42 34.37
C GLN A 206 -19.30 -34.49 35.73
N MET A 207 -20.38 -33.73 35.91
CA MET A 207 -21.20 -33.79 37.13
C MET A 207 -21.84 -35.17 37.32
N GLN A 208 -22.34 -35.79 36.25
CA GLN A 208 -22.87 -37.16 36.30
C GLN A 208 -21.80 -38.18 36.71
N ILE A 209 -20.60 -38.10 36.12
CA ILE A 209 -19.47 -38.98 36.48
C ILE A 209 -19.09 -38.78 37.95
N GLN A 210 -19.02 -37.54 38.43
CA GLN A 210 -18.72 -37.25 39.83
C GLN A 210 -19.80 -37.79 40.77
N ALA A 211 -21.08 -37.67 40.41
CA ALA A 211 -22.19 -38.21 41.21
C ALA A 211 -22.14 -39.74 41.29
N ILE A 212 -21.86 -40.42 40.18
CA ILE A 212 -21.68 -41.87 40.14
C ILE A 212 -20.49 -42.28 41.03
N ARG A 213 -19.34 -41.61 40.88
CA ARG A 213 -18.16 -41.88 41.73
C ARG A 213 -18.45 -41.73 43.20
N LYS A 214 -19.12 -40.64 43.61
CA LYS A 214 -19.50 -40.42 45.01
C LYS A 214 -20.47 -41.50 45.50
N ALA A 215 -21.45 -41.88 44.70
CA ALA A 215 -22.39 -42.95 45.08
C ALA A 215 -21.67 -44.31 45.21
N ASP A 216 -20.68 -44.59 44.37
CA ASP A 216 -19.88 -45.81 44.48
C ASP A 216 -18.94 -45.76 45.70
N GLU A 217 -18.28 -44.63 45.97
CA GLU A 217 -17.52 -44.39 47.21
C GLU A 217 -18.40 -44.57 48.46
N GLU A 218 -19.62 -44.04 48.47
CA GLU A 218 -20.58 -44.21 49.57
C GLU A 218 -20.97 -45.68 49.75
N LYS A 219 -21.23 -46.43 48.66
CA LYS A 219 -21.49 -47.88 48.74
C LYS A 219 -20.28 -48.64 49.29
N GLU A 220 -19.07 -48.32 48.85
CA GLU A 220 -17.83 -48.92 49.36
C GLU A 220 -17.66 -48.61 50.85
N HIS A 221 -17.89 -47.37 51.27
CA HIS A 221 -17.88 -46.98 52.68
C HIS A 221 -18.95 -47.69 53.51
N GLU A 222 -20.16 -47.88 52.98
CA GLU A 222 -21.22 -48.66 53.64
C GLU A 222 -20.86 -50.13 53.76
N GLN A 223 -20.30 -50.74 52.72
CA GLN A 223 -19.79 -52.11 52.76
C GLN A 223 -18.69 -52.25 53.81
N LEU A 224 -17.72 -51.33 53.84
CA LEU A 224 -16.66 -51.31 54.83
C LEU A 224 -17.21 -51.12 56.25
N LYS A 225 -18.22 -50.26 56.46
CA LYS A 225 -18.91 -50.13 57.75
C LYS A 225 -19.60 -51.43 58.17
N ARG A 226 -20.30 -52.11 57.26
CA ARG A 226 -20.95 -53.40 57.54
C ARG A 226 -19.90 -54.46 57.91
N ASP A 227 -18.80 -54.52 57.18
CA ASP A 227 -17.71 -55.46 57.46
C ASP A 227 -17.03 -55.16 58.80
N MET A 228 -16.81 -53.88 59.14
CA MET A 228 -16.29 -53.50 60.46
C MET A 228 -17.26 -53.87 61.58
N LEU A 229 -18.56 -53.60 61.42
CA LEU A 229 -19.57 -53.99 62.40
C LEU A 229 -19.67 -55.51 62.56
N ALA A 230 -19.56 -56.26 61.47
CA ALA A 230 -19.53 -57.73 61.51
C ALA A 230 -18.28 -58.26 62.23
N LYS A 231 -17.11 -57.63 62.00
CA LYS A 231 -15.87 -57.93 62.74
C LYS A 231 -16.02 -57.63 64.23
N PHE A 232 -16.52 -56.45 64.59
CA PHE A 232 -16.75 -56.10 66.00
C PHE A 232 -17.75 -57.06 66.67
N ALA A 233 -18.84 -57.43 66.00
CA ALA A 233 -19.78 -58.42 66.55
C ALA A 233 -19.16 -59.82 66.72
N ALA A 234 -18.28 -60.22 65.78
CA ALA A 234 -17.53 -61.47 65.91
C ALA A 234 -16.54 -61.42 67.09
N ASP A 235 -15.82 -60.30 67.25
CA ASP A 235 -14.88 -60.08 68.33
C ASP A 235 -15.59 -60.02 69.69
N ASP A 236 -16.72 -59.31 69.81
CA ASP A 236 -17.55 -59.26 71.02
C ASP A 236 -18.07 -60.66 71.40
N LYS A 237 -18.49 -61.47 70.42
CA LYS A 237 -18.90 -62.86 70.66
C LYS A 237 -17.75 -63.72 71.17
N ILE A 238 -16.55 -63.55 70.60
CA ILE A 238 -15.34 -64.23 71.06
C ILE A 238 -14.99 -63.78 72.48
N GLU A 239 -15.09 -62.48 72.79
CA GLU A 239 -14.84 -61.93 74.11
C GLU A 239 -15.83 -62.47 75.15
N GLN A 240 -17.13 -62.55 74.82
CA GLN A 240 -18.15 -63.17 75.69
C GLN A 240 -17.84 -64.64 75.97
N LEU A 241 -17.48 -65.42 74.95
CA LEU A 241 -17.08 -66.82 75.11
C LEU A 241 -15.81 -66.95 75.97
N ASN A 242 -14.84 -66.07 75.78
CA ASN A 242 -13.61 -66.03 76.58
C ASN A 242 -13.89 -65.63 78.04
N ALA A 243 -14.79 -64.67 78.28
CA ALA A 243 -15.22 -64.26 79.61
C ALA A 243 -15.99 -65.38 80.32
N GLN A 244 -16.89 -66.07 79.62
CA GLN A 244 -17.57 -67.27 80.12
C GLN A 244 -16.55 -68.37 80.45
N ARG A 245 -15.58 -68.63 79.57
CA ARG A 245 -14.52 -69.61 79.80
C ARG A 245 -13.64 -69.23 80.99
N ARG A 246 -13.31 -67.95 81.18
CA ARG A 246 -12.61 -67.46 82.38
C ARG A 246 -13.44 -67.66 83.65
N ARG A 247 -14.74 -67.35 83.63
CA ARG A 247 -15.66 -67.59 84.77
C ARG A 247 -15.77 -69.08 85.12
N MET A 248 -15.91 -69.95 84.12
CA MET A 248 -15.95 -71.40 84.31
C MET A 248 -14.65 -71.91 84.94
N LYS A 249 -13.49 -71.49 84.43
CA LYS A 249 -12.19 -71.83 85.03
C LYS A 249 -12.05 -71.31 86.47
N GLN A 250 -12.51 -70.10 86.76
CA GLN A 250 -12.51 -69.57 88.14
C GLN A 250 -13.41 -70.39 89.07
N MET A 251 -14.58 -70.81 88.61
CA MET A 251 -15.48 -71.68 89.36
C MET A 251 -14.89 -73.09 89.57
N GLU A 252 -14.23 -73.65 88.56
CA GLU A 252 -13.48 -74.92 88.67
C GLU A 252 -12.34 -74.79 89.69
N HIS A 253 -11.53 -73.73 89.61
CA HIS A 253 -10.49 -73.46 90.60
C HIS A 253 -11.07 -73.26 92.00
N LYS A 254 -12.20 -72.55 92.15
CA LYS A 254 -12.88 -72.38 93.43
C LYS A 254 -13.37 -73.71 94.00
N ARG A 255 -14.00 -74.56 93.18
CA ARG A 255 -14.41 -75.93 93.58
C ARG A 255 -13.21 -76.78 93.99
N ALA A 256 -12.11 -76.74 93.24
CA ALA A 256 -10.89 -77.48 93.58
C ALA A 256 -10.28 -77.02 94.92
N VAL A 257 -10.32 -75.71 95.22
CA VAL A 257 -9.90 -75.17 96.52
C VAL A 257 -10.85 -75.59 97.65
N GLU A 258 -12.17 -75.56 97.42
CA GLU A 258 -13.17 -76.06 98.38
C GLU A 258 -12.97 -77.55 98.70
N GLU A 259 -12.71 -78.39 97.68
CA GLU A 259 -12.39 -79.82 97.87
C GLU A 259 -11.10 -80.02 98.67
N LEU A 260 -10.06 -79.21 98.43
CA LEU A 260 -8.82 -79.23 99.22
C LEU A 260 -9.09 -78.83 100.68
N MET A 261 -9.91 -77.82 100.93
CA MET A 261 -10.30 -77.40 102.27
C MET A 261 -11.14 -78.45 102.99
N GLU A 262 -12.06 -79.12 102.29
CA GLU A 262 -12.82 -80.24 102.84
C GLU A 262 -11.93 -81.44 103.17
N LYS A 263 -11.00 -81.81 102.28
CA LYS A 263 -10.01 -82.86 102.57
C LYS A 263 -9.19 -82.52 103.82
N ARG A 264 -8.71 -81.27 103.93
CA ARG A 264 -7.97 -80.81 105.10
C ARG A 264 -8.81 -80.82 106.38
N LYS A 265 -10.11 -80.50 106.31
CA LYS A 265 -11.04 -80.64 107.45
C LYS A 265 -11.26 -82.11 107.84
N ARG A 266 -11.38 -83.02 106.87
CA ARG A 266 -11.50 -84.46 107.13
C ARG A 266 -10.25 -85.04 107.76
N GLU A 267 -9.07 -84.65 107.26
CA GLU A 267 -7.78 -85.01 107.85
C GLU A 267 -7.66 -84.49 109.28
N PHE A 268 -8.01 -83.22 109.54
CA PHE A 268 -8.00 -82.65 110.89
C PHE A 268 -9.00 -83.31 111.84
N ALA A 269 -10.19 -83.67 111.35
CA ALA A 269 -11.16 -84.43 112.14
C ALA A 269 -10.64 -85.84 112.47
N ALA A 270 -10.00 -86.52 111.51
CA ALA A 270 -9.41 -87.83 111.70
C ALA A 270 -8.23 -87.80 112.69
N THR A 271 -7.37 -86.77 112.63
CA THR A 271 -6.27 -86.61 113.60
C THR A 271 -6.81 -86.33 115.00
N LYS A 272 -7.84 -85.47 115.14
CA LYS A 272 -8.44 -85.17 116.43
C LYS A 272 -9.18 -86.36 117.04
N GLU A 273 -9.82 -87.20 116.22
CA GLU A 273 -10.41 -88.47 116.67
C GLU A 273 -9.34 -89.48 117.09
N ALA A 274 -8.18 -89.51 116.44
CA ALA A 274 -7.05 -90.33 116.86
C ALA A 274 -6.47 -89.88 118.20
N GLU A 275 -6.23 -88.57 118.40
CA GLU A 275 -5.77 -88.01 119.67
C GLU A 275 -6.73 -88.30 120.84
N LEU A 276 -8.05 -88.18 120.62
CA LEU A 276 -9.07 -88.51 121.61
C LEU A 276 -9.09 -90.00 121.98
N LYS A 277 -8.75 -90.90 121.04
CA LYS A 277 -8.61 -92.33 121.32
C LYS A 277 -7.36 -92.63 122.15
N GLU A 278 -6.22 -92.03 121.81
CA GLU A 278 -4.99 -92.18 122.60
C GLU A 278 -5.15 -91.66 124.03
N LEU A 279 -5.83 -90.53 124.23
CA LEU A 279 -6.15 -90.00 125.56
C LEU A 279 -7.00 -90.98 126.39
N ARG A 280 -8.05 -91.56 125.79
CA ARG A 280 -8.88 -92.58 126.46
C ARG A 280 -8.11 -93.84 126.81
N GLU A 281 -7.22 -94.29 125.92
CA GLU A 281 -6.36 -95.45 126.19
C GLU A 281 -5.40 -95.15 127.35
N ASN A 282 -4.79 -93.97 127.39
CA ASN A 282 -3.92 -93.55 128.49
C ASN A 282 -4.67 -93.42 129.83
N GLU A 283 -5.87 -92.83 129.85
CA GLU A 283 -6.72 -92.76 131.05
C GLU A 283 -7.05 -94.16 131.60
N ASN A 284 -7.34 -95.13 130.72
CA ASN A 284 -7.58 -96.51 131.12
C ASN A 284 -6.32 -97.19 131.69
N PHE A 285 -5.13 -96.92 131.13
CA PHE A 285 -3.87 -97.45 131.66
C PHE A 285 -3.51 -96.85 133.03
N GLU A 286 -3.74 -95.55 133.25
CA GLU A 286 -3.49 -94.90 134.53
C GLU A 286 -4.45 -95.40 135.63
N ALA A 287 -5.73 -95.60 135.29
CA ALA A 287 -6.72 -96.16 136.23
C ALA A 287 -6.33 -97.58 136.70
N LEU A 288 -5.85 -98.43 135.79
CA LEU A 288 -5.35 -99.78 136.11
C LEU A 288 -4.11 -99.73 137.02
N ARG A 289 -3.19 -98.79 136.78
CA ARG A 289 -2.00 -98.60 137.61
C ARG A 289 -2.35 -98.17 139.05
N MET A 290 -3.32 -97.27 139.21
CA MET A 290 -3.76 -96.80 140.52
C MET A 290 -4.40 -97.90 141.37
N GLN A 291 -5.21 -98.78 140.75
CA GLN A 291 -5.81 -99.93 141.45
C GLN A 291 -4.75 -100.90 141.99
N ILE A 292 -3.72 -101.22 141.20
CA ILE A 292 -2.63 -102.11 141.63
C ILE A 292 -1.83 -101.50 142.80
N VAL A 293 -1.60 -100.19 142.79
CA VAL A 293 -0.86 -99.49 143.86
C VAL A 293 -1.68 -99.44 145.17
N GLU A 294 -3.00 -99.28 145.10
CA GLU A 294 -3.86 -99.28 146.29
C GLU A 294 -3.99 -100.67 146.92
N GLU A 295 -4.05 -101.74 146.11
CA GLU A 295 -4.04 -103.13 146.59
C GLU A 295 -2.72 -103.48 147.32
N GLU A 296 -1.57 -103.10 146.76
CA GLU A 296 -0.26 -103.27 147.40
C GLU A 296 -0.15 -102.45 148.70
N ARG A 297 -0.72 -101.23 148.72
CA ARG A 297 -0.74 -100.38 149.92
C ARG A 297 -1.51 -101.03 151.08
N GLN A 298 -2.65 -101.65 150.81
CA GLN A 298 -3.47 -102.30 151.86
C GLN A 298 -2.80 -103.54 152.44
N LYS A 299 -2.10 -104.34 151.62
CA LYS A 299 -1.29 -105.47 152.10
C LYS A 299 -0.19 -105.02 153.06
N LEU A 300 0.56 -103.98 152.70
CA LEU A 300 1.65 -103.45 153.54
C LEU A 300 1.15 -102.91 154.88
N LEU A 301 -0.06 -102.34 154.92
CA LEU A 301 -0.69 -101.87 156.15
C LEU A 301 -1.07 -103.03 157.10
N GLN A 302 -1.53 -104.17 156.59
CA GLN A 302 -1.90 -105.30 157.44
C GLN A 302 -0.70 -106.01 158.07
N GLU A 303 0.40 -106.18 157.33
CA GLU A 303 1.56 -106.96 157.80
C GLU A 303 2.39 -106.22 158.84
N HIS A 304 2.55 -104.90 158.70
CA HIS A 304 3.55 -104.16 159.48
C HIS A 304 2.96 -103.40 160.66
N VAL A 305 1.66 -103.10 160.69
CA VAL A 305 1.07 -102.26 161.75
C VAL A 305 1.12 -102.94 163.13
N ASN A 306 0.95 -104.26 163.22
CA ASN A 306 0.99 -104.97 164.50
C ASN A 306 2.37 -104.95 165.19
N ARG A 307 3.47 -104.80 164.43
CA ARG A 307 4.83 -104.70 164.99
C ARG A 307 5.27 -103.27 165.30
N LEU A 308 4.52 -102.27 164.83
CA LEU A 308 4.89 -100.85 164.86
C LEU A 308 3.92 -100.01 165.72
N ILE A 309 3.32 -100.64 166.73
CA ILE A 309 2.45 -99.97 167.70
C ILE A 309 3.31 -98.96 168.49
N GLY A 310 3.01 -97.67 168.31
CA GLY A 310 3.70 -96.53 168.93
C GLY A 310 4.65 -95.74 168.01
N TYR A 311 4.96 -96.21 166.79
CA TYR A 311 5.95 -95.57 165.89
C TYR A 311 5.45 -95.32 164.45
N LEU A 312 4.13 -95.17 164.26
CA LEU A 312 3.57 -94.94 162.93
C LEU A 312 3.61 -93.44 162.54
N PRO A 313 4.11 -93.07 161.33
CA PRO A 313 4.10 -91.69 160.84
C PRO A 313 2.67 -91.15 160.63
N LYS A 314 2.47 -89.84 160.83
CA LYS A 314 1.18 -89.18 160.54
C LYS A 314 0.86 -89.24 159.04
N GLY A 315 -0.35 -89.70 158.69
CA GLY A 315 -0.85 -89.76 157.30
C GLY A 315 -0.86 -91.15 156.65
N VAL A 316 -0.43 -92.19 157.37
CA VAL A 316 -0.41 -93.59 156.90
C VAL A 316 -1.81 -94.23 156.89
N ILE A 317 -2.65 -93.85 157.86
CA ILE A 317 -4.09 -94.10 157.87
C ILE A 317 -4.73 -92.85 157.27
N ARG A 318 -5.41 -92.99 156.12
CA ARG A 318 -6.00 -91.83 155.42
C ARG A 318 -7.45 -91.62 155.82
N ASN A 319 -8.23 -92.70 155.87
CA ASN A 319 -9.67 -92.64 156.09
C ASN A 319 -10.10 -93.59 157.22
N GLU A 320 -11.30 -93.39 157.75
CA GLU A 320 -11.86 -94.20 158.85
C GLU A 320 -11.98 -95.70 158.50
N ASP A 321 -12.04 -96.06 157.21
CA ASP A 321 -12.08 -97.45 156.76
C ASP A 321 -10.73 -98.18 156.90
N ASP A 322 -9.60 -97.46 156.90
CA ASP A 322 -8.27 -98.02 157.17
C ASP A 322 -8.12 -98.45 158.66
N LEU A 323 -8.91 -97.85 159.57
CA LEU A 323 -8.92 -98.16 161.01
C LEU A 323 -9.79 -99.37 161.38
N LYS A 324 -10.80 -99.70 160.57
CA LYS A 324 -11.74 -100.81 160.81
C LYS A 324 -11.13 -102.19 160.56
N GLY A 325 -10.12 -102.29 159.68
CA GLY A 325 -9.43 -103.54 159.37
C GLY A 325 -8.30 -103.93 160.33
N LEU A 326 -8.05 -103.12 161.37
CA LEU A 326 -6.91 -103.26 162.28
C LEU A 326 -7.32 -103.85 163.64
N SER A 327 -6.35 -104.45 164.34
CA SER A 327 -6.52 -105.12 165.63
C SER A 327 -6.96 -104.13 166.75
N PRO A 328 -7.81 -104.56 167.70
CA PRO A 328 -8.43 -103.67 168.68
C PRO A 328 -7.44 -102.94 169.60
N GLU A 329 -6.25 -103.51 169.83
CA GLU A 329 -5.17 -102.88 170.62
C GLU A 329 -4.62 -101.60 169.97
N VAL A 330 -4.68 -101.50 168.63
CA VAL A 330 -4.23 -100.31 167.89
C VAL A 330 -5.28 -99.21 167.90
N GLN A 331 -6.56 -99.57 168.01
CA GLN A 331 -7.68 -98.62 168.00
C GLN A 331 -7.69 -97.72 169.25
N GLU A 332 -7.33 -98.25 170.42
CA GLU A 332 -7.30 -97.46 171.66
C GLU A 332 -6.17 -96.43 171.69
N ALA A 333 -5.00 -96.77 171.14
CA ALA A 333 -3.81 -95.91 171.25
C ALA A 333 -3.93 -94.60 170.45
N TYR A 334 -4.68 -94.60 169.34
CA TYR A 334 -4.69 -93.49 168.38
C TYR A 334 -5.96 -92.61 168.42
N GLN A 335 -6.85 -92.80 169.40
CA GLN A 335 -8.05 -91.97 169.55
C GLN A 335 -7.82 -90.58 170.19
N LYS A 336 -6.67 -90.29 170.82
CA LYS A 336 -6.51 -89.03 171.62
C LYS A 336 -5.21 -88.25 171.33
N ARG A 337 -5.06 -87.66 170.14
CA ARG A 337 -4.32 -86.37 169.93
C ARG A 337 -4.49 -85.84 168.51
N VAL A 338 -5.41 -84.88 168.34
CA VAL A 338 -5.40 -83.93 167.22
C VAL A 338 -5.71 -82.53 167.78
N LEU A 339 -4.84 -81.57 167.48
CA LEU A 339 -5.16 -80.14 167.51
C LEU A 339 -4.67 -79.56 166.17
N ASN A 340 -5.57 -78.89 165.45
CA ASN A 340 -5.37 -78.38 164.10
C ASN A 340 -4.85 -76.95 164.07
N PRO A 341 -3.88 -76.67 163.18
CA PRO A 341 -3.78 -75.36 162.53
C PRO A 341 -3.46 -75.53 161.02
N PHE A 342 -4.38 -75.18 160.11
CA PHE A 342 -4.06 -74.69 158.75
C PHE A 342 -5.36 -74.36 158.01
N THR A 343 -5.56 -73.05 157.82
CA THR A 343 -6.24 -72.44 156.68
C THR A 343 -5.15 -71.92 155.75
N ASP A 344 -5.40 -71.87 154.44
CA ASP A 344 -5.08 -70.67 153.64
C ASP A 344 -5.71 -70.73 152.25
N GLU A 345 -6.22 -69.56 151.87
CA GLU A 345 -6.84 -69.20 150.59
C GLU A 345 -5.82 -68.54 149.63
N ALA A 346 -6.28 -68.35 148.38
CA ALA A 346 -5.74 -67.57 147.26
C ALA A 346 -4.83 -68.36 146.29
N PHE A 347 -5.00 -68.35 144.97
CA PHE A 347 -5.60 -67.43 143.99
C PHE A 347 -6.23 -68.25 142.85
N ASP A 348 -7.14 -67.69 142.05
CA ASP A 348 -7.22 -68.03 140.62
C ASP A 348 -7.90 -66.93 139.79
N ASN A 349 -7.40 -66.77 138.57
CA ASN A 349 -7.85 -65.90 137.49
C ASN A 349 -8.12 -66.78 136.26
#